data_AF-A0A9P5LHM6-F1
#
_entry.id   AF-A0A9P5LHM6-F1
#
_cell.length_a   1.000
_cell.length_b   1.000
_cell.length_c   1.000
_cell.angle_alpha   90.00
_cell.angle_beta   90.00
_cell.angle_gamma   90.00
#
_symmetry.space_group_name_H-M   'P 1'
#
loop_
_entity.id
_entity.type
_entity.pdbx_description
1 polymer ?
#
loop_
_entity_poly.entity_id
_entity_poly.type
_entity_poly.pdbx_seq_one_letter_code
_entity_poly.pdbx_strand_id
1 'polypeptide(L)'
;MLLSHFLLLFSATITSCSPVEINKSQFGERQSSNTSSPIVDLGYNVYQGYYNATSQLNIFKGIRYAAPPTGVLRWQKPQSPAVNRTSTIKATAYPPHCPQSPNGPLAASYNFTRSGLGNEDCLFLSVWSSPNATNLPVMVWIHGGGYGTGSGNNDFSELANTNSNGFILVAIQYRLGAFGFLSSSELVSSGGIPNAALYDMNFSLQWVQTYISKFGGDPTRVTVAGESAGGGAVMLQSMAFGGSLGTSLFNNGIVASPYLPMQYDYDGLLPEESYGKFVEAVGCGKGNGSAFDCLISADTIALQNASAYISASVNYGQWAFLPVTDGEFIVKRPSQQLLAGEVNGVRMLSGNNANEGPVFVPQHINTTAAFNTYTQSLFPLISNSTYDRLLKTYSIPPTIPGPLFASAGDHGPTALNQSVYAIGQQQRANNLYAETTFVCPSYWLASAYPQAWKYEFSVPPSQHGGDLNAYYAVNREYIGFGTLSPGFRIAVEKIWGRFIIYNDPTLPSDVITSITTLGNGTQIGDNISAAGAGLWPQWQTDGYGAYQMLKLNMTGGQPKEVAWTTADGLSLNVAENIGSGLEADLAIVNAYDWEGGRGARCDFWANIGSEVPE
;
A
#
# COMPACT_ATOMS: atom_id res chain seq x y z
N MET A 1 13.68 -4.34 -62.47
CA MET A 1 13.95 -5.56 -63.27
C MET A 1 13.60 -6.78 -62.40
N LEU A 2 12.57 -7.52 -62.84
CA LEU A 2 12.10 -8.90 -62.57
C LEU A 2 12.19 -9.51 -61.14
N LEU A 3 11.05 -9.79 -60.45
CA LEU A 3 10.11 -10.95 -60.53
C LEU A 3 10.69 -12.25 -59.90
N SER A 4 10.02 -12.95 -58.96
CA SER A 4 8.74 -13.70 -59.08
C SER A 4 8.17 -14.02 -57.67
N HIS A 5 6.91 -13.77 -57.31
CA HIS A 5 5.64 -14.52 -57.49
C HIS A 5 5.50 -15.89 -56.79
N PHE A 6 4.54 -15.99 -55.84
CA PHE A 6 3.47 -17.01 -55.85
C PHE A 6 2.28 -16.56 -54.95
N LEU A 7 1.09 -16.47 -55.55
CA LEU A 7 -0.22 -16.25 -54.91
C LEU A 7 -1.04 -17.54 -55.10
N LEU A 8 -1.79 -17.96 -54.08
CA LEU A 8 -2.78 -19.05 -54.17
C LEU A 8 -4.17 -18.51 -53.83
N LEU A 9 -5.08 -18.62 -54.80
CA LEU A 9 -6.52 -18.37 -54.72
C LEU A 9 -7.24 -19.70 -54.49
N PHE A 10 -8.25 -19.72 -53.61
CA PHE A 10 -9.31 -20.73 -53.66
C PHE A 10 -10.68 -20.05 -53.62
N SER A 11 -11.50 -20.45 -54.59
CA SER A 11 -12.89 -20.05 -54.85
C SER A 11 -13.84 -20.82 -53.93
N ALA A 12 -14.88 -20.15 -53.42
CA ALA A 12 -15.98 -20.80 -52.72
C ALA A 12 -17.30 -20.54 -53.46
N THR A 13 -17.91 -21.62 -53.92
CA THR A 13 -19.22 -21.68 -54.58
C THR A 13 -20.35 -21.67 -53.55
N ILE A 14 -21.37 -20.86 -53.81
CA ILE A 14 -22.59 -20.75 -53.00
C ILE A 14 -23.55 -21.88 -53.40
N THR A 15 -23.97 -22.70 -52.43
CA THR A 15 -25.08 -23.65 -52.60
C THR A 15 -26.16 -23.36 -51.56
N SER A 16 -27.39 -23.21 -52.04
CA SER A 16 -28.60 -22.98 -51.25
C SER A 16 -29.14 -24.30 -50.67
N CYS A 17 -29.62 -24.25 -49.43
CA CYS A 17 -30.49 -25.29 -48.87
C CYS A 17 -31.55 -24.67 -47.94
N SER A 18 -32.77 -25.21 -48.09
CA SER A 18 -34.04 -24.76 -47.52
C SER A 18 -34.15 -24.97 -46.00
N PRO A 19 -35.07 -24.27 -45.31
CA PRO A 19 -35.17 -24.33 -43.85
C PRO A 19 -35.85 -25.62 -43.38
N VAL A 20 -35.28 -26.24 -42.35
CA VAL A 20 -35.90 -27.33 -41.60
C VAL A 20 -36.69 -26.72 -40.44
N GLU A 21 -38.02 -26.90 -40.45
CA GLU A 21 -38.87 -26.64 -39.29
C GLU A 21 -38.59 -27.67 -38.20
N ILE A 22 -38.17 -27.21 -37.01
CA ILE A 22 -38.12 -28.03 -35.81
C ILE A 22 -39.18 -27.54 -34.83
N ASN A 23 -39.97 -28.52 -34.40
CA ASN A 23 -41.20 -28.46 -33.64
C ASN A 23 -41.02 -27.74 -32.27
N LYS A 24 -41.90 -26.77 -31.98
CA LYS A 24 -42.01 -26.12 -30.67
C LYS A 24 -42.75 -27.04 -29.69
N SER A 25 -42.04 -27.87 -28.95
CA SER A 25 -42.46 -28.32 -27.61
C SER A 25 -41.37 -29.22 -27.02
N GLN A 26 -41.12 -29.03 -25.72
CA GLN A 26 -40.07 -29.70 -24.92
C GLN A 26 -38.68 -29.03 -24.93
N PHE A 27 -38.61 -27.80 -24.43
CA PHE A 27 -37.52 -27.42 -23.54
C PHE A 27 -38.15 -26.73 -22.34
N GLY A 28 -37.93 -27.30 -21.15
CA GLY A 28 -38.35 -26.70 -19.89
C GLY A 28 -37.79 -25.30 -19.74
N GLU A 29 -38.53 -24.46 -19.02
CA GLU A 29 -38.14 -23.11 -18.65
C GLU A 29 -36.70 -23.09 -18.13
N ARG A 30 -35.76 -22.64 -18.97
CA ARG A 30 -34.54 -22.02 -18.46
C ARG A 30 -35.04 -20.80 -17.70
N GLN A 31 -34.94 -20.84 -16.37
CA GLN A 31 -34.91 -19.62 -15.58
C GLN A 31 -33.94 -18.67 -16.27
N SER A 32 -34.46 -17.58 -16.82
CA SER A 32 -33.63 -16.49 -17.29
C SER A 32 -32.87 -15.98 -16.07
N SER A 33 -31.58 -16.29 -15.97
CA SER A 33 -30.68 -15.56 -15.09
C SER A 33 -30.83 -14.10 -15.50
N ASN A 34 -31.46 -13.29 -14.64
CA ASN A 34 -31.77 -11.91 -14.95
C ASN A 34 -30.44 -11.15 -15.05
N THR A 35 -29.92 -11.00 -16.26
CA THR A 35 -28.66 -10.29 -16.59
C THR A 35 -28.84 -8.77 -16.52
N SER A 36 -29.71 -8.28 -15.64
CA SER A 36 -29.85 -6.84 -15.40
C SER A 36 -28.61 -6.35 -14.67
N SER A 37 -27.97 -5.30 -15.18
CA SER A 37 -26.87 -4.63 -14.50
C SER A 37 -27.24 -4.34 -13.03
N PRO A 38 -26.35 -4.60 -12.06
CA PRO A 38 -26.65 -4.35 -10.66
C PRO A 38 -26.85 -2.85 -10.43
N ILE A 39 -27.92 -2.49 -9.72
CA ILE A 39 -28.27 -1.13 -9.35
C ILE A 39 -28.22 -1.02 -7.84
N VAL A 40 -27.66 0.08 -7.32
CA VAL A 40 -27.62 0.40 -5.90
C VAL A 40 -28.16 1.80 -5.68
N ASP A 41 -29.10 1.93 -4.74
CA ASP A 41 -29.64 3.22 -4.30
C ASP A 41 -29.01 3.59 -2.94
N LEU A 42 -28.19 4.65 -2.95
CA LEU A 42 -27.48 5.14 -1.78
C LEU A 42 -28.24 6.28 -1.07
N GLY A 43 -29.50 6.54 -1.44
CA GLY A 43 -30.29 7.64 -0.90
C GLY A 43 -29.95 8.99 -1.52
N TYR A 44 -28.67 9.34 -1.66
CA TYR A 44 -28.26 10.60 -2.32
C TYR A 44 -28.21 10.48 -3.85
N ASN A 45 -27.72 9.34 -4.37
CA ASN A 45 -27.62 9.04 -5.81
C ASN A 45 -27.93 7.55 -6.06
N VAL A 46 -28.32 7.24 -7.29
CA VAL A 46 -28.53 5.85 -7.76
C VAL A 46 -27.41 5.49 -8.73
N TYR A 47 -26.72 4.37 -8.49
CA TYR A 47 -25.59 3.92 -9.31
C TYR A 47 -25.89 2.58 -9.99
N GLN A 48 -25.46 2.45 -11.25
CA GLN A 48 -25.50 1.21 -12.02
C GLN A 48 -24.07 0.68 -12.23
N GLY A 49 -23.78 -0.47 -11.65
CA GLY A 49 -22.54 -1.22 -11.87
C GLY A 49 -22.68 -2.20 -13.03
N TYR A 50 -21.81 -3.21 -13.06
CA TYR A 50 -21.88 -4.32 -14.01
C TYR A 50 -21.52 -5.64 -13.32
N TYR A 51 -22.07 -6.74 -13.83
CA TYR A 51 -21.65 -8.08 -13.44
C TYR A 51 -20.47 -8.52 -14.32
N ASN A 52 -19.37 -8.95 -13.70
CA ASN A 52 -18.23 -9.54 -14.40
C ASN A 52 -18.36 -11.06 -14.34
N ALA A 53 -18.58 -11.70 -15.49
CA ALA A 53 -18.78 -13.16 -15.57
C ALA A 53 -17.51 -13.96 -15.24
N THR A 54 -16.31 -13.40 -15.48
CA THR A 54 -15.04 -14.06 -15.20
C THR A 54 -14.79 -14.14 -13.69
N SER A 55 -14.92 -13.02 -12.99
CA SER A 55 -14.74 -12.98 -11.54
C SER A 55 -15.98 -13.33 -10.73
N GLN A 56 -17.14 -13.43 -11.38
CA GLN A 56 -18.45 -13.67 -10.75
C GLN A 56 -18.80 -12.63 -9.68
N LEU A 57 -18.44 -11.37 -9.93
CA LEU A 57 -18.65 -10.24 -9.02
C LEU A 57 -19.53 -9.18 -9.67
N ASN A 58 -20.37 -8.54 -8.85
CA ASN A 58 -20.94 -7.23 -9.13
C ASN A 58 -19.89 -6.17 -8.82
N ILE A 59 -19.58 -5.33 -9.81
CA ILE A 59 -18.52 -4.33 -9.74
C ILE A 59 -19.13 -2.95 -9.99
N PHE A 60 -18.81 -2.02 -9.08
CA PHE A 60 -19.15 -0.61 -9.19
C PHE A 60 -17.84 0.19 -9.15
N LYS A 61 -17.52 0.93 -10.21
CA LYS A 61 -16.32 1.77 -10.29
C LYS A 61 -16.72 3.24 -10.34
N GLY A 62 -16.09 4.07 -9.51
CA GLY A 62 -16.32 5.52 -9.54
C GLY A 62 -17.58 5.98 -8.82
N ILE A 63 -17.91 5.37 -7.68
CA ILE A 63 -18.95 5.90 -6.77
C ILE A 63 -18.36 7.11 -6.03
N ARG A 64 -19.04 8.25 -6.08
CA ARG A 64 -18.62 9.45 -5.37
C ARG A 64 -18.94 9.30 -3.89
N TYR A 65 -17.94 9.29 -3.02
CA TYR A 65 -18.16 9.23 -1.57
C TYR A 65 -18.11 10.61 -0.90
N ALA A 66 -17.49 11.61 -1.53
CA ALA A 66 -17.47 12.99 -1.06
C ALA A 66 -17.71 14.01 -2.19
N ALA A 67 -18.13 15.22 -1.83
CA ALA A 67 -18.19 16.34 -2.75
C ALA A 67 -16.80 16.64 -3.36
N PRO A 68 -16.73 17.16 -4.61
CA PRO A 68 -15.46 17.57 -5.20
C PRO A 68 -14.73 18.58 -4.30
N PRO A 69 -13.47 18.34 -3.90
CA PRO A 69 -12.70 19.23 -3.01
C PRO A 69 -12.09 20.42 -3.78
N THR A 70 -12.92 21.11 -4.59
CA THR A 70 -12.49 22.21 -5.46
C THR A 70 -12.93 23.58 -4.94
N GLY A 71 -12.28 24.64 -5.41
CA GLY A 71 -12.58 26.02 -5.03
C GLY A 71 -12.51 26.20 -3.51
N VAL A 72 -13.59 26.68 -2.90
CA VAL A 72 -13.67 26.91 -1.44
C VAL A 72 -13.58 25.63 -0.60
N LEU A 73 -13.68 24.44 -1.20
CA LEU A 73 -13.49 23.14 -0.52
C LEU A 73 -12.04 22.64 -0.58
N ARG A 74 -11.13 23.37 -1.23
CA ARG A 74 -9.69 23.07 -1.16
C ARG A 74 -9.20 23.21 0.27
N TRP A 75 -8.38 22.24 0.71
CA TRP A 75 -7.87 22.14 2.07
C TRP A 75 -8.93 22.17 3.18
N GLN A 76 -10.17 21.75 2.87
CA GLN A 76 -11.24 21.55 3.85
C GLN A 76 -11.47 20.06 4.12
N LYS A 77 -12.11 19.75 5.25
CA LYS A 77 -12.65 18.40 5.51
C LYS A 77 -13.68 18.03 4.42
N PRO A 78 -13.68 16.78 3.94
CA PRO A 78 -14.61 16.34 2.89
C PRO A 78 -16.06 16.52 3.32
N GLN A 79 -16.92 16.83 2.35
CA GLN A 79 -18.35 17.05 2.56
C GLN A 79 -19.17 15.96 1.88
N SER A 80 -20.41 15.79 2.32
CA SER A 80 -21.33 14.84 1.68
C SER A 80 -21.55 15.19 0.21
N PRO A 81 -21.65 14.18 -0.69
CA PRO A 81 -21.99 14.42 -2.08
C PRO A 81 -23.34 15.13 -2.24
N ALA A 82 -23.48 15.92 -3.30
CA ALA A 82 -24.77 16.48 -3.67
C ALA A 82 -25.78 15.37 -4.00
N VAL A 83 -27.04 15.59 -3.62
CA VAL A 83 -28.15 14.70 -3.95
C VAL A 83 -28.58 14.95 -5.40
N ASN A 84 -28.49 13.93 -6.25
CA ASN A 84 -29.01 13.97 -7.61
C ASN A 84 -29.67 12.64 -7.98
N ARG A 85 -31.01 12.64 -7.90
CA ARG A 85 -31.84 11.45 -8.18
C ARG A 85 -32.57 11.52 -9.53
N THR A 86 -32.18 12.46 -10.40
CA THR A 86 -32.84 12.65 -11.70
C THR A 86 -32.48 11.58 -12.72
N SER A 87 -31.34 10.92 -12.55
CA SER A 87 -30.88 9.83 -13.41
C SER A 87 -30.03 8.83 -12.64
N THR A 88 -29.89 7.62 -13.20
CA THR A 88 -28.95 6.62 -12.69
C THR A 88 -27.55 6.90 -13.23
N ILE A 89 -26.57 6.99 -12.33
CA ILE A 89 -25.16 7.24 -12.67
C ILE A 89 -24.47 5.93 -13.01
N LYS A 90 -23.77 5.87 -14.14
CA LYS A 90 -22.97 4.69 -14.51
C LYS A 90 -21.70 4.62 -13.66
N ALA A 91 -21.59 3.56 -12.85
CA ALA A 91 -20.40 3.23 -12.08
C ALA A 91 -19.66 2.06 -12.74
N THR A 92 -19.24 2.22 -14.00
CA THR A 92 -18.65 1.14 -14.82
C THR A 92 -17.23 1.42 -15.30
N ALA A 93 -16.66 2.57 -14.97
CA ALA A 93 -15.32 2.98 -15.33
C ALA A 93 -14.59 3.53 -14.12
N TYR A 94 -13.26 3.38 -14.08
CA TYR A 94 -12.47 3.90 -12.98
C TYR A 94 -12.54 5.43 -12.90
N PRO A 95 -12.58 5.99 -11.68
CA PRO A 95 -12.57 7.43 -11.49
C PRO A 95 -11.24 8.07 -11.91
N PRO A 96 -11.22 9.39 -12.11
CA PRO A 96 -9.99 10.15 -12.26
C PRO A 96 -9.02 9.94 -11.09
N HIS A 97 -7.72 10.03 -11.38
CA HIS A 97 -6.68 10.12 -10.38
C HIS A 97 -6.62 11.53 -9.78
N CYS A 98 -6.31 11.64 -8.49
CA CYS A 98 -6.06 12.93 -7.86
C CYS A 98 -4.78 13.58 -8.43
N PRO A 99 -4.59 14.90 -8.31
CA PRO A 99 -3.34 15.55 -8.69
C PRO A 99 -2.15 14.95 -7.93
N GLN A 100 -1.10 14.58 -8.67
CA GLN A 100 0.05 13.84 -8.13
C GLN A 100 1.32 14.69 -8.05
N SER A 101 2.24 14.29 -7.18
CA SER A 101 3.58 14.85 -6.99
C SER A 101 4.59 13.72 -6.74
N PRO A 102 5.70 13.63 -7.49
CA PRO A 102 6.69 12.57 -7.33
C PRO A 102 7.53 12.79 -6.05
N ASN A 103 8.33 11.78 -5.69
CA ASN A 103 9.41 11.94 -4.72
C ASN A 103 10.63 12.65 -5.33
N GLY A 104 11.54 13.09 -4.46
CA GLY A 104 12.85 13.63 -4.83
C GLY A 104 13.94 12.55 -4.98
N PRO A 105 15.07 12.88 -5.65
CA PRO A 105 15.27 14.06 -6.47
C PRO A 105 14.61 13.89 -7.86
N LEU A 106 14.39 15.00 -8.58
CA LEU A 106 14.06 14.95 -10.00
C LEU A 106 15.11 14.14 -10.78
N ALA A 107 14.70 12.99 -11.34
CA ALA A 107 15.50 12.35 -12.38
C ALA A 107 15.71 13.33 -13.54
N ALA A 108 16.89 13.31 -14.19
CA ALA A 108 17.21 14.22 -15.30
C ALA A 108 16.20 14.14 -16.47
N SER A 109 15.47 13.03 -16.59
CA SER A 109 14.42 12.78 -17.59
C SER A 109 13.01 13.13 -17.13
N TYR A 110 12.81 13.66 -15.92
CA TYR A 110 11.49 13.93 -15.38
C TYR A 110 10.79 15.03 -16.19
N ASN A 111 9.60 14.70 -16.69
CA ASN A 111 8.71 15.64 -17.36
C ASN A 111 7.33 15.51 -16.72
N PHE A 112 6.88 16.59 -16.10
CA PHE A 112 5.59 16.68 -15.44
C PHE A 112 4.42 16.24 -16.34
N THR A 113 4.46 16.57 -17.64
CA THR A 113 3.40 16.17 -18.60
C THR A 113 3.29 14.65 -18.79
N ARG A 114 4.30 13.86 -18.38
CA ARG A 114 4.26 12.39 -18.39
C ARG A 114 3.71 11.76 -17.11
N SER A 115 3.61 12.52 -16.02
CA SER A 115 3.00 12.04 -14.76
C SER A 115 1.47 12.01 -14.79
N GLY A 116 0.86 12.52 -15.87
CA GLY A 116 -0.58 12.65 -16.04
C GLY A 116 -1.14 13.85 -15.29
N LEU A 117 -1.97 14.65 -15.96
CA LEU A 117 -2.72 15.70 -15.30
C LEU A 117 -3.78 15.05 -14.40
N GLY A 118 -3.70 15.27 -13.09
CA GLY A 118 -4.73 14.78 -12.17
C GLY A 118 -5.95 15.69 -12.16
N ASN A 119 -7.02 15.23 -11.51
CA ASN A 119 -8.26 15.97 -11.37
C ASN A 119 -8.58 16.17 -9.90
N GLU A 120 -8.81 17.41 -9.44
CA GLU A 120 -9.21 17.67 -8.05
C GLU A 120 -10.55 17.02 -7.70
N ASP A 121 -11.45 16.87 -8.68
CA ASP A 121 -12.63 16.03 -8.54
C ASP A 121 -12.24 14.54 -8.63
N CYS A 122 -11.70 14.02 -7.53
CA CYS A 122 -11.19 12.65 -7.45
C CYS A 122 -11.68 11.82 -6.25
N LEU A 123 -12.54 12.35 -5.37
CA LEU A 123 -13.00 11.62 -4.16
C LEU A 123 -14.08 10.57 -4.48
N PHE A 124 -13.61 9.47 -5.06
CA PHE A 124 -14.39 8.33 -5.49
C PHE A 124 -13.88 7.02 -4.87
N LEU A 125 -14.73 6.00 -4.88
CA LEU A 125 -14.39 4.64 -4.52
C LEU A 125 -14.94 3.63 -5.53
N SER A 126 -14.43 2.42 -5.48
CA SER A 126 -14.92 1.26 -6.23
C SER A 126 -15.29 0.13 -5.27
N VAL A 127 -16.32 -0.66 -5.61
CA VAL A 127 -16.85 -1.77 -4.81
C VAL A 127 -16.92 -3.04 -5.64
N TRP A 128 -16.43 -4.15 -5.09
CA TRP A 128 -16.61 -5.51 -5.61
C TRP A 128 -17.39 -6.33 -4.59
N SER A 129 -18.52 -6.89 -5.02
CA SER A 129 -19.39 -7.69 -4.16
C SER A 129 -19.93 -8.91 -4.91
N SER A 130 -20.21 -10.01 -4.22
CA SER A 130 -20.85 -11.17 -4.84
C SER A 130 -22.35 -10.88 -5.12
N PRO A 131 -22.96 -11.44 -6.18
CA PRO A 131 -24.35 -11.15 -6.53
C PRO A 131 -25.39 -11.43 -5.43
N ASN A 132 -25.09 -12.35 -4.52
CA ASN A 132 -25.96 -12.75 -3.41
C ASN A 132 -25.33 -12.40 -2.04
N ALA A 133 -24.43 -11.41 -2.01
CA ALA A 133 -23.78 -10.98 -0.78
C ALA A 133 -24.81 -10.63 0.30
N THR A 134 -24.65 -11.21 1.48
CA THR A 134 -25.47 -10.92 2.66
C THR A 134 -24.57 -10.95 3.89
N ASN A 135 -24.51 -9.83 4.62
CA ASN A 135 -23.70 -9.65 5.83
C ASN A 135 -22.25 -10.13 5.67
N LEU A 136 -21.65 -9.87 4.50
CA LEU A 136 -20.26 -10.23 4.25
C LEU A 136 -19.30 -9.26 4.96
N PRO A 137 -18.14 -9.73 5.43
CA PRO A 137 -17.06 -8.85 5.89
C PRO A 137 -16.66 -7.87 4.79
N VAL A 138 -16.07 -6.74 5.17
CA VAL A 138 -15.64 -5.70 4.23
C VAL A 138 -14.14 -5.46 4.40
N MET A 139 -13.40 -5.44 3.30
CA MET A 139 -12.04 -4.93 3.22
C MET A 139 -12.05 -3.56 2.54
N VAL A 140 -11.51 -2.55 3.20
CA VAL A 140 -11.32 -1.20 2.64
C VAL A 140 -9.84 -0.99 2.35
N TRP A 141 -9.49 -0.87 1.07
CA TRP A 141 -8.13 -0.66 0.60
C TRP A 141 -7.78 0.82 0.44
N ILE A 142 -6.69 1.23 1.09
CA ILE A 142 -6.04 2.54 0.93
C ILE A 142 -4.73 2.32 0.16
N HIS A 143 -4.58 2.96 -0.99
CA HIS A 143 -3.40 2.78 -1.83
C HIS A 143 -2.17 3.53 -1.29
N GLY A 144 -0.98 3.01 -1.60
CA GLY A 144 0.32 3.64 -1.34
C GLY A 144 0.69 4.75 -2.32
N GLY A 145 1.98 5.08 -2.36
CA GLY A 145 2.57 6.10 -3.23
C GLY A 145 3.15 7.33 -2.51
N GLY A 146 3.61 7.15 -1.27
CA GLY A 146 4.30 8.18 -0.48
C GLY A 146 3.47 9.43 -0.19
N TYR A 147 2.13 9.31 -0.17
CA TYR A 147 1.17 10.42 -0.02
C TYR A 147 1.18 11.46 -1.17
N GLY A 148 2.11 11.35 -2.13
CA GLY A 148 2.19 12.22 -3.31
C GLY A 148 1.66 11.57 -4.59
N THR A 149 1.62 10.25 -4.68
CA THR A 149 1.24 9.51 -5.90
C THR A 149 0.33 8.33 -5.58
N GLY A 150 -0.17 7.66 -6.61
CA GLY A 150 -0.89 6.39 -6.50
C GLY A 150 -2.36 6.47 -6.89
N SER A 151 -3.03 5.32 -6.81
CA SER A 151 -4.45 5.21 -7.10
C SER A 151 -5.08 3.95 -6.54
N GLY A 152 -6.32 4.06 -6.08
CA GLY A 152 -7.25 2.98 -5.75
C GLY A 152 -7.95 2.36 -6.96
N ASN A 153 -7.47 2.57 -8.18
CA ASN A 153 -7.97 1.91 -9.40
C ASN A 153 -7.49 0.45 -9.53
N ASN A 154 -7.27 -0.20 -8.38
CA ASN A 154 -6.75 -1.54 -8.30
C ASN A 154 -7.86 -2.58 -8.54
N ASP A 155 -7.61 -3.63 -9.33
CA ASP A 155 -8.50 -4.79 -9.46
C ASP A 155 -8.20 -5.90 -8.42
N PHE A 156 -9.12 -6.08 -7.47
CA PHE A 156 -9.03 -7.09 -6.42
C PHE A 156 -9.82 -8.37 -6.72
N SER A 157 -10.26 -8.56 -7.96
CA SER A 157 -11.09 -9.72 -8.34
C SER A 157 -10.44 -11.06 -8.00
N GLU A 158 -9.13 -11.18 -8.14
CA GLU A 158 -8.42 -12.42 -7.84
C GLU A 158 -8.37 -12.72 -6.34
N LEU A 159 -7.99 -11.75 -5.51
CA LEU A 159 -7.99 -11.89 -4.06
C LEU A 159 -9.38 -12.31 -3.55
N ALA A 160 -10.45 -11.73 -4.11
CA ALA A 160 -11.82 -12.14 -3.84
C ALA A 160 -12.08 -13.60 -4.26
N ASN A 161 -11.72 -13.97 -5.49
CA ASN A 161 -11.96 -15.30 -6.06
C ASN A 161 -11.21 -16.40 -5.30
N THR A 162 -9.94 -16.19 -4.93
CA THR A 162 -9.17 -17.12 -4.10
C THR A 162 -9.85 -17.36 -2.76
N ASN A 163 -10.57 -16.37 -2.24
CA ASN A 163 -11.35 -16.46 -1.01
C ASN A 163 -12.84 -16.71 -1.23
N SER A 164 -13.20 -17.34 -2.36
CA SER A 164 -14.56 -17.76 -2.70
C SER A 164 -15.57 -16.61 -2.65
N ASN A 165 -15.13 -15.39 -2.96
CA ASN A 165 -15.90 -14.15 -2.90
C ASN A 165 -16.55 -13.92 -1.51
N GLY A 166 -15.86 -14.37 -0.45
CA GLY A 166 -16.36 -14.38 0.93
C GLY A 166 -16.34 -13.04 1.66
N PHE A 167 -15.95 -11.94 1.00
CA PHE A 167 -15.97 -10.58 1.55
C PHE A 167 -16.15 -9.54 0.43
N ILE A 168 -16.56 -8.33 0.82
CA ILE A 168 -16.68 -7.16 -0.06
C ILE A 168 -15.37 -6.39 -0.06
N LEU A 169 -14.96 -5.90 -1.22
CA LEU A 169 -13.81 -5.01 -1.37
C LEU A 169 -14.28 -3.59 -1.69
N VAL A 170 -13.67 -2.61 -1.03
CA VAL A 170 -13.84 -1.19 -1.30
C VAL A 170 -12.45 -0.58 -1.52
N ALA A 171 -12.19 0.03 -2.67
CA ALA A 171 -10.93 0.73 -2.92
C ALA A 171 -11.19 2.22 -3.10
N ILE A 172 -10.44 3.07 -2.40
CA ILE A 172 -10.71 4.51 -2.34
C ILE A 172 -9.63 5.32 -3.05
N GLN A 173 -10.03 6.48 -3.58
CA GLN A 173 -9.13 7.58 -3.91
C GLN A 173 -9.09 8.58 -2.75
N TYR A 174 -7.97 9.25 -2.52
CA TYR A 174 -7.82 10.34 -1.54
C TYR A 174 -6.88 11.42 -2.09
N ARG A 175 -6.98 12.68 -1.60
CA ARG A 175 -6.12 13.79 -2.07
C ARG A 175 -4.63 13.50 -1.82
N LEU A 176 -3.76 13.94 -2.72
CA LEU A 176 -2.32 13.68 -2.67
C LEU A 176 -1.50 14.97 -2.72
N GLY A 177 -0.22 14.89 -2.35
CA GLY A 177 0.73 16.00 -2.39
C GLY A 177 0.20 17.24 -1.65
N ALA A 178 0.46 18.43 -2.19
CA ALA A 178 -0.02 19.68 -1.60
C ALA A 178 -1.57 19.75 -1.54
N PHE A 179 -2.31 19.02 -2.36
CA PHE A 179 -3.78 19.06 -2.28
C PHE A 179 -4.32 18.35 -1.04
N GLY A 180 -3.61 17.34 -0.54
CA GLY A 180 -4.02 16.53 0.60
C GLY A 180 -3.29 16.85 1.91
N PHE A 181 -2.06 17.35 1.83
CA PHE A 181 -1.12 17.43 2.95
C PHE A 181 -0.39 18.78 3.04
N LEU A 182 -0.97 19.86 2.49
CA LEU A 182 -0.45 21.21 2.75
C LEU A 182 -0.70 21.56 4.23
N SER A 183 0.30 22.16 4.87
CA SER A 183 0.23 22.53 6.28
C SER A 183 1.09 23.76 6.57
N SER A 184 0.55 24.67 7.38
CA SER A 184 1.26 25.82 7.96
C SER A 184 0.36 26.53 8.97
N SER A 185 0.95 27.45 9.74
CA SER A 185 0.24 28.39 10.61
C SER A 185 -0.70 29.30 9.80
N GLU A 186 -0.27 29.79 8.63
CA GLU A 186 -1.12 30.64 7.78
C GLU A 186 -2.33 29.85 7.25
N LEU A 187 -2.13 28.60 6.81
CA LEU A 187 -3.21 27.73 6.34
C LEU A 187 -4.27 27.56 7.43
N VAL A 188 -3.85 27.20 8.66
CA VAL A 188 -4.78 26.98 9.78
C VAL A 188 -5.49 28.27 10.18
N SER A 189 -4.75 29.38 10.34
CA SER A 189 -5.34 30.67 10.70
C SER A 189 -6.29 31.25 9.64
N SER A 190 -6.15 30.82 8.38
CA SER A 190 -7.05 31.16 7.27
C SER A 190 -8.23 30.19 7.12
N GLY A 191 -8.37 29.20 8.02
CA GLY A 191 -9.47 28.24 8.04
C GLY A 191 -9.26 26.99 7.18
N GLY A 192 -8.07 26.79 6.63
CA GLY A 192 -7.67 25.51 6.05
C GLY A 192 -7.36 24.47 7.12
N ILE A 193 -7.37 23.20 6.74
CA ILE A 193 -7.15 22.06 7.63
C ILE A 193 -5.94 21.25 7.14
N PRO A 194 -4.90 21.06 7.98
CA PRO A 194 -3.83 20.10 7.71
C PRO A 194 -4.38 18.68 7.55
N ASN A 195 -3.62 17.78 6.94
CA ASN A 195 -4.03 16.38 6.80
C ASN A 195 -5.39 16.18 6.12
N ALA A 196 -5.80 17.07 5.21
CA ALA A 196 -7.09 17.01 4.53
C ALA A 196 -7.37 15.62 3.91
N ALA A 197 -6.34 14.93 3.42
CA ALA A 197 -6.47 13.58 2.91
C ALA A 197 -6.72 12.48 3.97
N LEU A 198 -6.23 12.63 5.20
CA LEU A 198 -6.58 11.71 6.29
C LEU A 198 -8.07 11.80 6.61
N TYR A 199 -8.64 12.99 6.50
CA TYR A 199 -10.08 13.18 6.59
C TYR A 199 -10.83 12.59 5.40
N ASP A 200 -10.28 12.62 4.17
CA ASP A 200 -10.86 11.91 3.01
C ASP A 200 -10.99 10.41 3.29
N MET A 201 -9.90 9.79 3.77
CA MET A 201 -9.88 8.38 4.15
C MET A 201 -10.88 8.08 5.28
N ASN A 202 -10.90 8.89 6.34
CA ASN A 202 -11.82 8.72 7.45
C ASN A 202 -13.29 8.84 7.00
N PHE A 203 -13.59 9.80 6.14
CA PHE A 203 -14.92 10.01 5.59
C PHE A 203 -15.35 8.85 4.66
N SER A 204 -14.41 8.24 3.94
CA SER A 204 -14.68 7.01 3.19
C SER A 204 -15.05 5.83 4.11
N LEU A 205 -14.44 5.72 5.29
CA LEU A 205 -14.81 4.71 6.29
C LEU A 205 -16.21 4.99 6.86
N GLN A 206 -16.56 6.26 7.11
CA GLN A 206 -17.92 6.66 7.49
C GLN A 206 -18.94 6.33 6.38
N TRP A 207 -18.57 6.51 5.11
CA TRP A 207 -19.38 6.09 3.97
C TRP A 207 -19.60 4.57 3.98
N VAL A 208 -18.55 3.77 4.25
CA VAL A 208 -18.66 2.31 4.38
C VAL A 208 -19.64 1.95 5.49
N GLN A 209 -19.49 2.54 6.68
CA GLN A 209 -20.42 2.32 7.81
C GLN A 209 -21.88 2.59 7.43
N THR A 210 -22.12 3.64 6.65
CA THR A 210 -23.48 4.08 6.29
C THR A 210 -24.10 3.24 5.16
N TYR A 211 -23.31 2.88 4.15
CA TYR A 211 -23.85 2.43 2.86
C TYR A 211 -23.48 1.00 2.46
N ILE A 212 -22.48 0.37 3.08
CA ILE A 212 -21.96 -0.91 2.57
C ILE A 212 -22.97 -2.06 2.65
N SER A 213 -23.96 -1.96 3.55
CA SER A 213 -25.07 -2.90 3.64
C SER A 213 -25.92 -2.96 2.36
N LYS A 214 -25.96 -1.89 1.57
CA LYS A 214 -26.62 -1.86 0.25
C LYS A 214 -25.92 -2.73 -0.79
N PHE A 215 -24.67 -3.09 -0.54
CA PHE A 215 -23.86 -4.00 -1.35
C PHE A 215 -23.80 -5.41 -0.76
N GLY A 216 -24.50 -5.67 0.35
CA GLY A 216 -24.48 -6.95 1.06
C GLY A 216 -23.39 -7.07 2.14
N GLY A 217 -22.74 -5.96 2.51
CA GLY A 217 -21.67 -5.93 3.50
C GLY A 217 -22.18 -5.71 4.92
N ASP A 218 -21.42 -6.21 5.88
CA ASP A 218 -21.64 -5.99 7.31
C ASP A 218 -20.73 -4.83 7.79
N PRO A 219 -21.29 -3.65 8.11
CA PRO A 219 -20.50 -2.50 8.57
C PRO A 219 -19.83 -2.75 9.94
N THR A 220 -20.26 -3.76 10.70
CA THR A 220 -19.63 -4.13 11.98
C THR A 220 -18.40 -5.04 11.81
N ARG A 221 -18.09 -5.42 10.57
CA ARG A 221 -17.01 -6.35 10.20
C ARG A 221 -16.10 -5.74 9.13
N VAL A 222 -15.53 -4.59 9.43
CA VAL A 222 -14.65 -3.85 8.52
C VAL A 222 -13.18 -4.10 8.87
N THR A 223 -12.41 -4.45 7.85
CA THR A 223 -10.95 -4.52 7.85
C THR A 223 -10.42 -3.39 6.97
N VAL A 224 -9.63 -2.47 7.51
CA VAL A 224 -8.91 -1.47 6.70
C VAL A 224 -7.54 -2.03 6.33
N ALA A 225 -7.11 -1.87 5.09
CA ALA A 225 -5.89 -2.47 4.57
C ALA A 225 -5.13 -1.48 3.68
N GLY A 226 -3.80 -1.57 3.66
CA GLY A 226 -3.00 -0.75 2.77
C GLY A 226 -1.53 -1.16 2.71
N GLU A 227 -0.86 -0.73 1.64
CA GLU A 227 0.57 -0.92 1.41
C GLU A 227 1.30 0.43 1.34
N SER A 228 2.55 0.49 1.80
CA SER A 228 3.37 1.73 1.78
C SER A 228 2.67 2.88 2.52
N ALA A 229 2.51 4.05 1.88
CA ALA A 229 1.69 5.16 2.39
C ALA A 229 0.24 4.78 2.70
N GLY A 230 -0.30 3.74 2.07
CA GLY A 230 -1.60 3.16 2.43
C GLY A 230 -1.54 2.39 3.74
N GLY A 231 -0.46 1.66 4.00
CA GLY A 231 -0.20 1.02 5.29
C GLY A 231 0.07 2.05 6.39
N GLY A 232 0.79 3.13 6.05
CA GLY A 232 0.96 4.30 6.92
C GLY A 232 -0.37 5.01 7.19
N ALA A 233 -1.24 5.14 6.18
CA ALA A 233 -2.58 5.66 6.36
C ALA A 233 -3.44 4.77 7.30
N VAL A 234 -3.36 3.44 7.18
CA VAL A 234 -4.01 2.53 8.14
C VAL A 234 -3.50 2.77 9.56
N MET A 235 -2.18 2.93 9.74
CA MET A 235 -1.59 3.30 11.03
C MET A 235 -2.15 4.64 11.56
N LEU A 236 -2.24 5.66 10.72
CA LEU A 236 -2.77 6.97 11.11
C LEU A 236 -4.29 6.94 11.39
N GLN A 237 -5.08 6.13 10.67
CA GLN A 237 -6.49 5.89 11.01
C GLN A 237 -6.64 5.11 12.33
N SER A 238 -5.69 4.21 12.63
CA SER A 238 -5.59 3.53 13.92
C SER A 238 -5.34 4.51 15.05
N MET A 239 -4.52 5.54 14.82
CA MET A 239 -4.24 6.56 15.82
C MET A 239 -5.27 7.70 15.88
N ALA A 240 -6.14 7.82 14.86
CA ALA A 240 -7.02 8.97 14.67
C ALA A 240 -7.76 9.37 15.95
N PHE A 241 -7.72 10.66 16.28
CA PHE A 241 -8.34 11.25 17.47
C PHE A 241 -7.89 10.59 18.78
N GLY A 242 -6.62 10.20 18.87
CA GLY A 242 -6.06 9.57 20.07
C GLY A 242 -6.57 8.15 20.33
N GLY A 243 -7.00 7.43 19.30
CA GLY A 243 -7.57 6.07 19.45
C GLY A 243 -8.96 6.05 20.11
N SER A 244 -9.67 7.18 20.12
CA SER A 244 -10.94 7.32 20.85
C SER A 244 -12.18 6.79 20.11
N LEU A 245 -12.05 6.43 18.83
CA LEU A 245 -13.16 5.93 18.02
C LEU A 245 -13.51 4.46 18.32
N GLY A 246 -12.64 3.73 19.01
CA GLY A 246 -12.81 2.31 19.29
C GLY A 246 -13.01 1.51 18.00
N THR A 247 -14.11 0.76 17.91
CA THR A 247 -14.45 -0.05 16.71
C THR A 247 -15.52 0.58 15.83
N SER A 248 -15.78 1.88 15.97
CA SER A 248 -16.90 2.53 15.26
C SER A 248 -16.74 2.58 13.74
N LEU A 249 -15.50 2.55 13.24
CA LEU A 249 -15.21 2.60 11.80
C LEU A 249 -14.65 1.29 11.24
N PHE A 250 -13.84 0.58 12.03
CA PHE A 250 -13.27 -0.72 11.67
C PHE A 250 -12.86 -1.52 12.90
N ASN A 251 -12.71 -2.83 12.71
CA ASN A 251 -12.32 -3.76 13.77
C ASN A 251 -10.90 -4.28 13.56
N ASN A 252 -10.49 -4.41 12.30
CA ASN A 252 -9.23 -5.03 11.92
C ASN A 252 -8.42 -4.11 11.01
N GLY A 253 -7.10 -4.17 11.11
CA GLY A 253 -6.14 -3.53 10.20
C GLY A 253 -5.24 -4.56 9.53
N ILE A 254 -4.91 -4.36 8.25
CA ILE A 254 -3.81 -5.05 7.56
C ILE A 254 -2.83 -3.98 7.05
N VAL A 255 -1.57 -4.06 7.46
CA VAL A 255 -0.52 -3.17 6.96
C VAL A 255 0.56 -3.98 6.26
N ALA A 256 0.83 -3.65 5.00
CA ALA A 256 2.01 -4.12 4.29
C ALA A 256 3.00 -2.95 4.18
N SER A 257 4.15 -3.04 4.84
CA SER A 257 5.21 -2.03 4.76
C SER A 257 4.71 -0.62 5.13
N PRO A 258 4.16 -0.39 6.33
CA PRO A 258 3.56 0.89 6.71
C PRO A 258 4.60 2.03 6.61
N TYR A 259 4.34 3.02 5.76
CA TYR A 259 5.25 4.16 5.57
C TYR A 259 5.05 5.23 6.65
N LEU A 260 6.05 5.36 7.53
CA LEU A 260 6.21 6.44 8.48
C LEU A 260 7.31 7.40 8.00
N PRO A 261 6.96 8.49 7.30
CA PRO A 261 7.90 9.59 7.06
C PRO A 261 8.14 10.39 8.34
N MET A 262 9.08 11.34 8.27
CA MET A 262 9.24 12.38 9.29
C MET A 262 7.91 13.13 9.58
N GLN A 263 7.36 12.93 10.76
CA GLN A 263 6.15 13.40 11.41
C GLN A 263 6.39 14.70 12.20
N TYR A 264 6.52 15.81 11.46
CA TYR A 264 6.57 17.16 12.03
C TYR A 264 5.24 17.63 12.60
N ASP A 265 5.28 18.58 13.52
CA ASP A 265 4.10 19.37 13.88
C ASP A 265 3.64 20.21 12.68
N TYR A 266 2.35 20.51 12.60
CA TYR A 266 1.73 21.15 11.43
C TYR A 266 2.32 22.54 11.10
N ASP A 267 2.82 23.24 12.12
CA ASP A 267 3.49 24.55 12.09
C ASP A 267 5.02 24.42 12.30
N GLY A 268 5.55 23.20 12.14
CA GLY A 268 6.97 22.92 12.23
C GLY A 268 7.77 23.51 11.06
N LEU A 269 9.11 23.51 11.22
CA LEU A 269 10.03 24.13 10.27
C LEU A 269 9.85 23.65 8.82
N LEU A 270 9.77 22.34 8.58
CA LEU A 270 9.67 21.80 7.22
C LEU A 270 8.29 22.01 6.57
N PRO A 271 7.15 21.81 7.27
CA PRO A 271 5.84 22.20 6.76
C PRO A 271 5.76 23.70 6.38
N GLU A 272 6.23 24.60 7.25
CA GLU A 272 6.25 26.05 6.99
C GLU A 272 7.13 26.40 5.77
N GLU A 273 8.33 25.82 5.67
CA GLU A 273 9.22 26.02 4.52
C GLU A 273 8.58 25.53 3.21
N SER A 274 7.94 24.35 3.24
CA SER A 274 7.27 23.76 2.07
C SER A 274 6.06 24.59 1.65
N TYR A 275 5.28 25.09 2.60
CA TYR A 275 4.17 26.01 2.35
C TYR A 275 4.65 27.33 1.73
N GLY A 276 5.69 27.96 2.29
CA GLY A 276 6.26 29.19 1.74
C GLY A 276 6.74 29.03 0.30
N LYS A 277 7.49 27.95 0.02
CA LYS A 277 7.93 27.60 -1.34
C LYS A 277 6.74 27.36 -2.28
N PHE A 278 5.66 26.76 -1.78
CA PHE A 278 4.44 26.50 -2.55
C PHE A 278 3.73 27.81 -2.92
N VAL A 279 3.54 28.70 -1.95
CA VAL A 279 2.99 30.05 -2.16
C VAL A 279 3.81 30.82 -3.20
N GLU A 280 5.15 30.79 -3.11
CA GLU A 280 6.03 31.45 -4.07
C GLU A 280 5.93 30.84 -5.47
N ALA A 281 5.97 29.50 -5.57
CA ALA A 281 5.96 28.78 -6.85
C ALA A 281 4.63 28.94 -7.61
N VAL A 282 3.51 29.09 -6.90
CA VAL A 282 2.18 29.38 -7.49
C VAL A 282 2.06 30.86 -7.89
N GLY A 283 2.91 31.74 -7.36
CA GLY A 283 2.87 33.18 -7.59
C GLY A 283 2.00 33.95 -6.59
N CYS A 284 1.66 33.35 -5.45
CA CYS A 284 0.80 33.94 -4.42
C CYS A 284 1.56 34.77 -3.36
N GLY A 285 2.90 34.77 -3.36
CA GLY A 285 3.71 35.45 -2.33
C GLY A 285 3.86 36.98 -2.45
N LYS A 286 3.38 37.61 -3.54
CA LYS A 286 3.59 39.05 -3.82
C LYS A 286 2.26 39.77 -4.07
N GLY A 287 1.49 40.04 -3.01
CA GLY A 287 0.24 40.80 -3.09
C GLY A 287 -0.20 41.40 -1.74
N ASN A 288 -1.19 42.30 -1.77
CA ASN A 288 -1.78 42.92 -0.56
C ASN A 288 -2.90 42.06 0.07
N GLY A 289 -3.04 40.79 -0.31
CA GLY A 289 -4.08 39.87 0.14
C GLY A 289 -3.51 38.62 0.82
N SER A 290 -4.39 37.79 1.39
CA SER A 290 -4.00 36.50 1.98
C SER A 290 -3.40 35.58 0.91
N ALA A 291 -2.25 34.94 1.21
CA ALA A 291 -1.68 33.97 0.27
C ALA A 291 -2.61 32.77 0.12
N PHE A 292 -3.31 32.38 1.20
CA PHE A 292 -4.30 31.31 1.18
C PHE A 292 -5.47 31.61 0.23
N ASP A 293 -6.03 32.83 0.23
CA ASP A 293 -7.11 33.21 -0.70
C ASP A 293 -6.66 33.14 -2.17
N CYS A 294 -5.41 33.52 -2.43
CA CYS A 294 -4.79 33.36 -3.74
C CYS A 294 -4.68 31.88 -4.14
N LEU A 295 -4.22 31.01 -3.23
CA LEU A 295 -4.12 29.56 -3.47
C LEU A 295 -5.49 28.93 -3.74
N ILE A 296 -6.55 29.34 -3.01
CA ILE A 296 -7.93 28.90 -3.26
C ILE A 296 -8.39 29.26 -4.68
N SER A 297 -7.94 30.39 -5.22
CA SER A 297 -8.32 30.88 -6.55
C SER A 297 -7.41 30.39 -7.69
N ALA A 298 -6.28 29.75 -7.37
CA ALA A 298 -5.27 29.34 -8.34
C ALA A 298 -5.75 28.18 -9.24
N ASP A 299 -5.18 28.10 -10.45
CA ASP A 299 -5.48 27.01 -11.37
C ASP A 299 -4.86 25.68 -10.89
N THR A 300 -5.57 24.57 -11.09
CA THR A 300 -5.13 23.23 -10.69
C THR A 300 -3.76 22.86 -11.26
N ILE A 301 -3.47 23.24 -12.52
CA ILE A 301 -2.19 22.95 -13.18
C ILE A 301 -1.06 23.70 -12.48
N ALA A 302 -1.29 24.97 -12.10
CA ALA A 302 -0.29 25.77 -11.38
C ALA A 302 0.01 25.15 -10.00
N LEU A 303 -1.03 24.77 -9.25
CA LEU A 303 -0.91 24.09 -7.96
C LEU A 303 -0.19 22.74 -8.09
N GLN A 304 -0.56 21.90 -9.05
CA GLN A 304 0.07 20.59 -9.23
C GLN A 304 1.53 20.71 -9.68
N ASN A 305 1.85 21.67 -10.55
CA ASN A 305 3.23 21.98 -10.95
C ASN A 305 4.09 22.40 -9.75
N ALA A 306 3.60 23.32 -8.92
CA ALA A 306 4.30 23.77 -7.72
C ALA A 306 4.50 22.61 -6.73
N SER A 307 3.46 21.81 -6.49
CA SER A 307 3.51 20.65 -5.61
C SER A 307 4.56 19.64 -6.06
N ALA A 308 4.59 19.33 -7.36
CA ALA A 308 5.56 18.42 -7.94
C ALA A 308 6.99 18.96 -7.90
N TYR A 309 7.19 20.24 -8.23
CA TYR A 309 8.50 20.88 -8.22
C TYR A 309 9.15 20.88 -6.82
N ILE A 310 8.37 21.20 -5.80
CA ILE A 310 8.86 21.25 -4.42
C ILE A 310 9.16 19.84 -3.91
N SER A 311 8.24 18.89 -4.11
CA SER A 311 8.45 17.49 -3.68
C SER A 311 9.66 16.87 -4.35
N ALA A 312 9.91 17.19 -5.62
CA ALA A 312 11.04 16.63 -6.32
C ALA A 312 12.38 17.33 -6.01
N SER A 313 12.35 18.39 -5.19
CA SER A 313 13.52 19.12 -4.71
C SER A 313 13.92 18.75 -3.28
N VAL A 314 13.19 17.84 -2.62
CA VAL A 314 13.57 17.35 -1.28
C VAL A 314 14.56 16.18 -1.37
N ASN A 315 14.93 15.65 -0.20
CA ASN A 315 15.86 14.53 -0.07
C ASN A 315 15.42 13.30 -0.90
N TYR A 316 16.40 12.48 -1.26
CA TYR A 316 16.19 11.26 -2.04
C TYR A 316 15.15 10.35 -1.40
N GLY A 317 14.19 9.88 -2.19
CA GLY A 317 13.14 8.98 -1.75
C GLY A 317 12.05 9.65 -0.90
N GLN A 318 12.06 10.98 -0.73
CA GLN A 318 11.11 11.71 0.13
C GLN A 318 10.12 12.57 -0.67
N TRP A 319 9.08 13.02 0.00
CA TRP A 319 8.09 13.98 -0.50
C TRP A 319 8.06 15.23 0.38
N ALA A 320 7.60 16.36 -0.15
CA ALA A 320 7.52 17.61 0.61
C ALA A 320 6.23 17.76 1.43
N PHE A 321 5.14 17.14 0.98
CA PHE A 321 3.82 17.28 1.59
C PHE A 321 3.41 15.93 2.18
N LEU A 322 3.51 15.83 3.50
CA LEU A 322 3.38 14.59 4.27
C LEU A 322 2.42 14.81 5.45
N PRO A 323 1.89 13.73 6.07
CA PRO A 323 1.12 13.84 7.30
C PRO A 323 1.87 14.61 8.39
N VAL A 324 1.16 15.42 9.16
CA VAL A 324 1.70 16.24 10.26
C VAL A 324 0.94 16.02 11.57
N THR A 325 1.59 16.23 12.71
CA THR A 325 0.91 16.25 14.02
C THR A 325 0.11 17.54 14.12
N ASP A 326 -1.21 17.45 14.04
CA ASP A 326 -2.12 18.60 14.02
C ASP A 326 -2.86 18.81 15.34
N GLY A 327 -2.70 17.90 16.31
CA GLY A 327 -3.34 17.97 17.61
C GLY A 327 -4.83 17.63 17.60
N GLU A 328 -5.42 17.32 16.43
CA GLU A 328 -6.83 16.94 16.28
C GLU A 328 -6.94 15.52 15.70
N PHE A 329 -6.52 15.32 14.45
CA PHE A 329 -6.55 14.01 13.81
C PHE A 329 -5.40 13.15 14.32
N ILE A 330 -4.17 13.69 14.29
CA ILE A 330 -2.96 13.10 14.84
C ILE A 330 -2.61 13.88 16.11
N VAL A 331 -2.93 13.28 17.25
CA VAL A 331 -2.78 13.94 18.57
C VAL A 331 -1.35 13.82 19.10
N LYS A 332 -0.69 12.70 18.84
CA LYS A 332 0.69 12.39 19.25
C LYS A 332 1.43 11.71 18.10
N ARG A 333 2.77 11.73 18.15
CA ARG A 333 3.60 11.00 17.20
C ARG A 333 3.37 9.48 17.27
N PRO A 334 3.54 8.74 16.16
CA PRO A 334 3.37 7.29 16.12
C PRO A 334 4.17 6.50 17.17
N SER A 335 5.46 6.77 17.38
CA SER A 335 6.26 6.17 18.47
C SER A 335 5.58 6.33 19.82
N GLN A 336 5.03 7.49 20.10
CA GLN A 336 4.45 7.75 21.41
C GLN A 336 3.10 7.06 21.57
N GLN A 337 2.22 7.17 20.57
CA GLN A 337 0.85 6.70 20.69
C GLN A 337 0.73 5.18 20.53
N LEU A 338 1.46 4.59 19.58
CA LEU A 338 1.45 3.14 19.35
C LEU A 338 2.01 2.39 20.56
N LEU A 339 3.09 2.90 21.17
CA LEU A 339 3.66 2.31 22.40
C LEU A 339 2.71 2.42 23.61
N ALA A 340 1.79 3.38 23.60
CA ALA A 340 0.75 3.50 24.62
C ALA A 340 -0.45 2.56 24.36
N GLY A 341 -0.51 1.87 23.22
CA GLY A 341 -1.65 1.05 22.82
C GLY A 341 -2.93 1.85 22.57
N GLU A 342 -2.81 3.16 22.35
CA GLU A 342 -3.93 4.09 22.12
C GLU A 342 -4.39 4.02 20.65
N VAL A 343 -5.06 2.93 20.28
CA VAL A 343 -5.48 2.64 18.89
C VAL A 343 -6.98 2.37 18.74
N ASN A 344 -7.51 2.71 17.56
CA ASN A 344 -8.82 2.31 17.06
C ASN A 344 -8.76 0.89 16.49
N GLY A 345 -9.85 0.15 16.59
CA GLY A 345 -9.92 -1.27 16.21
C GLY A 345 -9.39 -2.21 17.29
N VAL A 346 -9.34 -3.50 16.97
CA VAL A 346 -9.03 -4.58 17.93
C VAL A 346 -7.96 -5.52 17.42
N ARG A 347 -7.75 -5.63 16.10
CA ARG A 347 -6.81 -6.57 15.51
C ARG A 347 -5.91 -5.98 14.44
N MET A 348 -4.68 -6.47 14.35
CA MET A 348 -3.71 -6.04 13.34
C MET A 348 -2.97 -7.23 12.71
N LEU A 349 -2.94 -7.30 11.38
CA LEU A 349 -2.01 -8.14 10.63
C LEU A 349 -0.94 -7.22 10.03
N SER A 350 0.28 -7.29 10.54
CA SER A 350 1.37 -6.38 10.21
C SER A 350 2.48 -7.06 9.40
N GLY A 351 2.88 -6.44 8.30
CA GLY A 351 3.88 -6.96 7.36
C GLY A 351 4.94 -5.94 7.00
N ASN A 352 6.12 -6.41 6.61
CA ASN A 352 7.16 -5.63 5.92
C ASN A 352 7.92 -6.54 4.95
N ASN A 353 8.63 -5.93 4.00
CA ASN A 353 9.56 -6.62 3.11
C ASN A 353 10.96 -6.63 3.75
N ALA A 354 11.80 -7.58 3.37
CA ALA A 354 13.15 -7.71 3.95
C ALA A 354 14.08 -6.56 3.53
N ASN A 355 13.92 -6.04 2.30
CA ASN A 355 14.71 -4.96 1.71
C ASN A 355 13.88 -3.71 1.38
N GLU A 356 13.31 -3.04 2.39
CA GLU A 356 12.51 -1.82 2.16
C GLU A 356 13.32 -0.63 1.63
N GLY A 357 14.56 -0.48 2.11
CA GLY A 357 15.36 0.73 1.95
C GLY A 357 15.91 1.06 0.55
N PRO A 358 16.38 0.11 -0.28
CA PRO A 358 17.16 0.42 -1.48
C PRO A 358 16.56 1.48 -2.43
N VAL A 359 15.24 1.47 -2.61
CA VAL A 359 14.52 2.43 -3.49
C VAL A 359 14.54 3.87 -2.95
N PHE A 360 14.80 4.05 -1.66
CA PHE A 360 14.71 5.34 -0.95
C PHE A 360 16.06 5.85 -0.44
N VAL A 361 17.14 5.13 -0.73
CA VAL A 361 18.49 5.49 -0.28
C VAL A 361 19.39 5.72 -1.50
N PRO A 362 20.18 6.80 -1.54
CA PRO A 362 21.18 6.98 -2.58
C PRO A 362 22.18 5.81 -2.61
N GLN A 363 22.43 5.24 -3.80
CA GLN A 363 23.24 4.03 -3.94
C GLN A 363 24.74 4.32 -4.18
N HIS A 364 25.31 5.22 -3.36
CA HIS A 364 26.74 5.59 -3.40
C HIS A 364 27.36 5.82 -2.01
N ILE A 365 26.77 5.27 -0.96
CA ILE A 365 27.18 5.40 0.45
C ILE A 365 28.20 4.30 0.80
N ASN A 366 29.43 4.44 0.31
CA ASN A 366 30.45 3.38 0.41
C ASN A 366 31.48 3.57 1.53
N THR A 367 31.38 4.64 2.33
CA THR A 367 32.34 4.93 3.42
C THR A 367 31.60 5.27 4.72
N THR A 368 32.28 5.08 5.86
CA THR A 368 31.74 5.49 7.17
C THR A 368 31.40 6.98 7.20
N ALA A 369 32.23 7.82 6.57
CA ALA A 369 31.96 9.26 6.46
C ALA A 369 30.67 9.53 5.68
N ALA A 370 30.46 8.87 4.54
CA ALA A 370 29.23 9.00 3.76
C ALA A 370 27.99 8.51 4.54
N PHE A 371 28.10 7.39 5.26
CA PHE A 371 27.02 6.89 6.12
C PHE A 371 26.69 7.89 7.24
N ASN A 372 27.70 8.49 7.87
CA ASN A 372 27.51 9.48 8.92
C ASN A 372 26.80 10.73 8.39
N THR A 373 27.21 11.25 7.23
CA THR A 373 26.55 12.38 6.54
C THR A 373 25.11 12.05 6.19
N TYR A 374 24.85 10.86 5.64
CA TYR A 374 23.50 10.41 5.32
C TYR A 374 22.62 10.34 6.58
N THR A 375 23.12 9.74 7.65
CA THR A 375 22.39 9.64 8.93
C THR A 375 22.04 11.03 9.49
N GLN A 376 22.97 11.99 9.44
CA GLN A 376 22.72 13.37 9.87
C GLN A 376 21.72 14.10 8.97
N SER A 377 21.68 13.77 7.67
CA SER A 377 20.68 14.33 6.75
C SER A 377 19.26 13.82 7.01
N LEU A 378 19.12 12.58 7.50
CA LEU A 378 17.84 12.04 7.95
C LEU A 378 17.43 12.67 9.28
N PHE A 379 18.36 12.77 10.24
CA PHE A 379 18.07 13.19 11.61
C PHE A 379 18.85 14.46 11.99
N PRO A 380 18.55 15.63 11.39
CA PRO A 380 19.35 16.84 11.60
C PRO A 380 19.29 17.40 13.03
N LEU A 381 18.28 17.00 13.81
CA LEU A 381 18.04 17.47 15.18
C LEU A 381 18.44 16.44 16.25
N ILE A 382 19.02 15.30 15.88
CA ILE A 382 19.41 14.26 16.83
C ILE A 382 20.52 14.75 17.77
N SER A 383 20.39 14.44 19.06
CA SER A 383 21.42 14.80 20.04
C SER A 383 22.73 14.01 19.81
N ASN A 384 23.88 14.59 20.13
CA ASN A 384 25.17 13.89 19.97
C ASN A 384 25.21 12.55 20.73
N SER A 385 24.66 12.49 21.94
CA SER A 385 24.60 11.26 22.73
C SER A 385 23.75 10.18 22.08
N THR A 386 22.63 10.56 21.46
CA THR A 386 21.73 9.61 20.79
C THR A 386 22.27 9.21 19.43
N TYR A 387 22.97 10.11 18.75
CA TYR A 387 23.74 9.81 17.54
C TYR A 387 24.84 8.77 17.80
N ASP A 388 25.64 8.92 18.86
CA ASP A 388 26.68 7.94 19.22
C ASP A 388 26.09 6.56 19.53
N ARG A 389 24.94 6.52 20.22
CA ARG A 389 24.19 5.29 20.47
C ARG A 389 23.70 4.67 19.16
N LEU A 390 23.14 5.45 18.24
CA LEU A 390 22.72 4.99 16.92
C LEU A 390 23.90 4.37 16.16
N LEU A 391 25.04 5.06 16.10
CA LEU A 391 26.23 4.55 15.40
C LEU A 391 26.70 3.22 15.99
N LYS A 392 26.60 3.03 17.31
CA LYS A 392 26.90 1.77 17.99
C LYS A 392 25.87 0.68 17.66
N THR A 393 24.58 1.00 17.71
CA THR A 393 23.46 0.10 17.38
C THR A 393 23.56 -0.44 15.96
N TYR A 394 23.98 0.40 15.01
CA TYR A 394 24.16 0.03 13.60
C TYR A 394 25.59 -0.40 13.27
N SER A 395 26.45 -0.72 14.23
CA SER A 395 27.84 -1.07 13.94
C SER A 395 27.92 -2.36 13.09
N ILE A 396 28.80 -2.35 12.10
CA ILE A 396 29.03 -3.49 11.20
C ILE A 396 30.46 -3.99 11.31
N PRO A 397 30.71 -5.29 11.11
CA PRO A 397 32.07 -5.80 10.95
C PRO A 397 32.73 -5.21 9.69
N PRO A 398 34.07 -5.28 9.57
CA PRO A 398 34.77 -4.90 8.34
C PRO A 398 34.13 -5.56 7.11
N THR A 399 33.80 -4.75 6.11
CA THR A 399 33.16 -5.23 4.89
C THR A 399 34.17 -5.99 4.03
N ILE A 400 33.88 -7.26 3.77
CA ILE A 400 34.63 -8.07 2.81
C ILE A 400 33.87 -8.02 1.49
N PRO A 401 34.45 -7.47 0.40
CA PRO A 401 33.82 -7.51 -0.92
C PRO A 401 33.50 -8.94 -1.34
N GLY A 402 32.31 -9.17 -1.89
CA GLY A 402 31.83 -10.50 -2.27
C GLY A 402 30.56 -10.42 -3.12
N PRO A 403 30.03 -11.58 -3.53
CA PRO A 403 28.76 -11.63 -4.25
C PRO A 403 27.61 -11.08 -3.38
N LEU A 404 26.64 -10.44 -4.02
CA LEU A 404 25.41 -9.99 -3.37
C LEU A 404 24.45 -11.17 -3.24
N PHE A 405 23.85 -11.35 -2.07
CA PHE A 405 22.87 -12.39 -1.81
C PHE A 405 21.95 -11.98 -0.68
N ALA A 406 20.74 -12.56 -0.66
CA ALA A 406 19.77 -12.29 0.40
C ALA A 406 20.34 -12.74 1.76
N SER A 407 20.10 -11.95 2.80
CA SER A 407 20.48 -12.30 4.17
C SER A 407 19.88 -13.64 4.59
N ALA A 408 20.60 -14.37 5.43
CA ALA A 408 20.07 -15.61 6.02
C ALA A 408 19.01 -15.33 7.11
N GLY A 409 19.05 -14.13 7.70
CA GLY A 409 18.15 -13.67 8.75
C GLY A 409 18.55 -14.14 10.15
N ASP A 410 18.71 -15.44 10.38
CA ASP A 410 19.01 -16.02 11.70
C ASP A 410 20.50 -16.13 12.04
N HIS A 411 21.39 -15.92 11.08
CA HIS A 411 22.83 -15.84 11.27
C HIS A 411 23.50 -14.88 10.28
N GLY A 412 24.77 -14.57 10.53
CA GLY A 412 25.53 -13.63 9.70
C GLY A 412 25.94 -14.23 8.34
N PRO A 413 26.01 -13.40 7.28
CA PRO A 413 25.74 -11.96 7.24
C PRO A 413 24.23 -11.63 7.23
N THR A 414 23.88 -10.44 7.75
CA THR A 414 22.48 -10.02 8.03
C THR A 414 22.12 -8.79 7.22
N ALA A 415 20.85 -8.40 7.21
CA ALA A 415 20.36 -7.20 6.53
C ALA A 415 21.11 -5.92 6.96
N LEU A 416 21.78 -5.90 8.12
CA LEU A 416 22.59 -4.77 8.55
C LEU A 416 23.81 -4.53 7.66
N ASN A 417 24.39 -5.57 7.06
CA ASN A 417 25.64 -5.47 6.30
C ASN A 417 25.62 -6.15 4.93
N GLN A 418 24.58 -6.93 4.61
CA GLN A 418 24.46 -7.59 3.31
C GLN A 418 23.01 -7.81 2.87
N SER A 419 22.74 -7.60 1.59
CA SER A 419 21.52 -8.00 0.89
C SER A 419 21.83 -8.31 -0.58
N VAL A 420 20.79 -8.61 -1.37
CA VAL A 420 20.89 -8.71 -2.84
C VAL A 420 21.21 -7.37 -3.51
N TYR A 421 21.07 -6.25 -2.81
CA TYR A 421 21.30 -4.90 -3.35
C TYR A 421 22.67 -4.35 -3.03
N ALA A 422 23.20 -4.63 -1.83
CA ALA A 422 24.40 -3.97 -1.36
C ALA A 422 25.11 -4.75 -0.24
N ILE A 423 26.36 -4.35 0.01
CA ILE A 423 27.16 -4.78 1.16
C ILE A 423 27.73 -3.57 1.91
N GLY A 424 28.13 -3.77 3.16
CA GLY A 424 28.84 -2.78 3.95
C GLY A 424 28.03 -1.51 4.24
N GLN A 425 28.65 -0.34 4.09
CA GLN A 425 28.04 0.94 4.46
C GLN A 425 26.78 1.27 3.63
N GLN A 426 26.72 0.82 2.37
CA GLN A 426 25.53 1.05 1.54
C GLN A 426 24.36 0.24 2.08
N GLN A 427 24.58 -1.04 2.41
CA GLN A 427 23.51 -1.86 3.00
C GLN A 427 23.14 -1.39 4.39
N ARG A 428 24.11 -0.93 5.19
CA ARG A 428 23.85 -0.30 6.49
C ARG A 428 22.93 0.91 6.35
N ALA A 429 23.13 1.75 5.34
CA ALA A 429 22.27 2.89 5.05
C ALA A 429 20.86 2.45 4.59
N ASN A 430 20.78 1.47 3.68
CA ASN A 430 19.51 0.88 3.25
C ASN A 430 18.72 0.34 4.45
N ASN A 431 19.38 -0.39 5.36
CA ASN A 431 18.74 -0.98 6.53
C ASN A 431 18.36 0.05 7.60
N LEU A 432 19.18 1.10 7.80
CA LEU A 432 18.84 2.22 8.67
C LEU A 432 17.51 2.85 8.24
N TYR A 433 17.39 3.19 6.96
CA TYR A 433 16.16 3.78 6.43
C TYR A 433 14.98 2.82 6.47
N ALA A 434 15.20 1.54 6.09
CA ALA A 434 14.18 0.50 6.18
C ALA A 434 13.58 0.42 7.59
N GLU A 435 14.43 0.42 8.61
CA GLU A 435 14.03 0.29 10.01
C GLU A 435 13.28 1.50 10.53
N THR A 436 13.75 2.70 10.24
CA THR A 436 13.12 3.93 10.73
C THR A 436 11.77 4.22 10.07
N THR A 437 11.59 3.77 8.83
CA THR A 437 10.49 4.25 7.99
C THR A 437 9.42 3.20 7.70
N PHE A 438 9.73 1.90 7.77
CA PHE A 438 8.78 0.84 7.42
C PHE A 438 8.76 -0.29 8.45
N VAL A 439 9.93 -0.84 8.75
CA VAL A 439 10.05 -2.08 9.53
C VAL A 439 9.66 -1.81 10.98
N CYS A 440 10.28 -0.85 11.68
CA CYS A 440 9.97 -0.63 13.08
C CYS A 440 8.54 -0.12 13.32
N PRO A 441 7.97 0.78 12.49
CA PRO A 441 6.54 1.08 12.53
C PRO A 441 5.65 -0.17 12.45
N SER A 442 6.02 -1.17 11.64
CA SER A 442 5.29 -2.45 11.57
C SER A 442 5.38 -3.27 12.87
N TYR A 443 6.51 -3.20 13.60
CA TYR A 443 6.66 -3.84 14.92
C TYR A 443 5.79 -3.13 15.96
N TRP A 444 5.84 -1.80 16.00
CA TRP A 444 5.07 -1.00 16.96
C TRP A 444 3.57 -1.17 16.75
N LEU A 445 3.11 -1.21 15.50
CA LEU A 445 1.71 -1.53 15.17
C LEU A 445 1.29 -2.90 15.68
N ALA A 446 2.11 -3.94 15.46
CA ALA A 446 1.79 -5.27 15.97
C ALA A 446 1.70 -5.28 17.51
N SER A 447 2.58 -4.55 18.19
CA SER A 447 2.59 -4.43 19.65
C SER A 447 1.49 -3.54 20.23
N ALA A 448 0.96 -2.59 19.45
CA ALA A 448 -0.07 -1.64 19.91
C ALA A 448 -1.45 -2.29 20.05
N TYR A 449 -1.69 -3.40 19.34
CA TYR A 449 -2.99 -4.07 19.32
C TYR A 449 -3.04 -5.26 20.29
N PRO A 450 -4.20 -5.51 20.93
CA PRO A 450 -4.36 -6.65 21.85
C PRO A 450 -4.36 -8.01 21.12
N GLN A 451 -4.63 -8.02 19.81
CA GLN A 451 -4.62 -9.20 18.96
C GLN A 451 -3.90 -8.87 17.65
N ALA A 452 -2.69 -9.38 17.49
CA ALA A 452 -1.93 -9.11 16.27
C ALA A 452 -1.19 -10.34 15.75
N TRP A 453 -0.85 -10.29 14.47
CA TRP A 453 0.08 -11.22 13.84
C TRP A 453 1.05 -10.44 13.00
N LYS A 454 2.27 -10.95 12.90
CA LYS A 454 3.32 -10.33 12.11
C LYS A 454 3.88 -11.29 11.07
N TYR A 455 4.17 -10.77 9.88
CA TYR A 455 4.94 -11.45 8.86
C TYR A 455 6.06 -10.57 8.31
N GLU A 456 7.05 -11.20 7.68
CA GLU A 456 8.03 -10.55 6.81
C GLU A 456 8.02 -11.25 5.44
N PHE A 457 7.93 -10.49 4.36
CA PHE A 457 8.12 -10.99 3.01
C PHE A 457 9.60 -11.00 2.67
N SER A 458 10.19 -12.16 2.41
CA SER A 458 11.63 -12.33 2.20
C SER A 458 11.99 -12.86 0.81
N VAL A 459 11.02 -12.99 -0.10
CA VAL A 459 11.28 -13.49 -1.46
C VAL A 459 12.18 -12.54 -2.24
N PRO A 460 13.39 -12.94 -2.67
CA PRO A 460 14.29 -12.06 -3.39
C PRO A 460 13.66 -11.49 -4.68
N PRO A 461 13.86 -10.19 -4.96
CA PRO A 461 14.77 -9.31 -4.25
C PRO A 461 14.18 -8.64 -2.99
N SER A 462 12.89 -8.85 -2.70
CA SER A 462 12.20 -8.38 -1.49
C SER A 462 12.29 -6.85 -1.29
N GLN A 463 12.28 -6.09 -2.38
CA GLN A 463 12.16 -4.63 -2.29
C GLN A 463 10.79 -4.19 -1.77
N HIS A 464 10.71 -2.94 -1.30
CA HIS A 464 9.44 -2.27 -1.02
C HIS A 464 8.42 -2.45 -2.15
N GLY A 465 7.18 -2.83 -1.80
CA GLY A 465 6.09 -3.15 -2.73
C GLY A 465 6.28 -4.44 -3.54
N GLY A 466 7.36 -5.20 -3.35
CA GLY A 466 7.60 -6.47 -4.03
C GLY A 466 6.58 -7.56 -3.69
N ASP A 467 5.94 -7.45 -2.54
CA ASP A 467 4.87 -8.31 -2.02
C ASP A 467 3.50 -8.01 -2.63
N LEU A 468 3.31 -6.87 -3.30
CA LEU A 468 2.03 -6.53 -3.96
C LEU A 468 1.56 -7.66 -4.89
N ASN A 469 2.49 -8.31 -5.62
CA ASN A 469 2.16 -9.43 -6.51
C ASN A 469 1.65 -10.69 -5.80
N ALA A 470 1.78 -10.76 -4.47
CA ALA A 470 1.30 -11.87 -3.67
C ALA A 470 -0.18 -11.76 -3.29
N TYR A 471 -0.78 -10.56 -3.34
CA TYR A 471 -2.20 -10.33 -3.02
C TYR A 471 -2.93 -9.39 -3.99
N TYR A 472 -2.23 -8.86 -4.99
CA TYR A 472 -2.75 -7.97 -6.01
C TYR A 472 -2.05 -8.17 -7.36
N ALA A 473 -2.83 -8.31 -8.44
CA ALA A 473 -2.38 -8.95 -9.69
C ALA A 473 -1.71 -8.04 -10.74
N VAL A 474 -1.59 -6.73 -10.52
CA VAL A 474 -1.18 -5.84 -11.62
C VAL A 474 0.27 -6.07 -12.01
N ASN A 475 0.44 -6.44 -13.29
CA ASN A 475 1.70 -6.66 -14.02
C ASN A 475 2.29 -8.07 -14.08
N ARG A 476 1.48 -9.13 -13.93
CA ARG A 476 1.91 -10.53 -14.14
C ARG A 476 2.72 -10.80 -15.41
N GLU A 477 2.40 -10.11 -16.50
CA GLU A 477 3.09 -10.23 -17.79
C GLU A 477 4.38 -9.38 -17.88
N TYR A 478 4.50 -8.31 -17.10
CA TYR A 478 5.62 -7.35 -17.16
C TYR A 478 6.86 -7.79 -16.37
N ILE A 479 6.70 -8.68 -15.39
CA ILE A 479 7.78 -9.20 -14.52
C ILE A 479 8.31 -10.58 -14.95
N GLY A 480 7.86 -11.14 -16.08
CA GLY A 480 8.49 -12.27 -16.77
C GLY A 480 8.89 -13.46 -15.88
N PHE A 481 8.01 -14.46 -15.74
CA PHE A 481 8.15 -15.60 -14.82
C PHE A 481 8.34 -15.15 -13.37
N GLY A 482 7.21 -14.96 -12.70
CA GLY A 482 7.15 -14.46 -11.32
C GLY A 482 8.02 -15.24 -10.37
N THR A 483 8.70 -14.50 -9.50
CA THR A 483 9.46 -14.98 -8.33
C THR A 483 8.59 -15.74 -7.30
N LEU A 484 7.27 -15.83 -7.54
CA LEU A 484 6.28 -16.43 -6.65
C LEU A 484 5.63 -17.66 -7.30
N SER A 485 5.67 -18.81 -6.62
CA SER A 485 4.90 -19.98 -7.04
C SER A 485 3.39 -19.70 -6.96
N PRO A 486 2.55 -20.43 -7.72
CA PRO A 486 1.10 -20.38 -7.52
C PRO A 486 0.68 -20.69 -6.07
N GLY A 487 1.29 -21.69 -5.43
CA GLY A 487 0.93 -22.06 -4.06
C GLY A 487 1.31 -20.99 -3.03
N PHE A 488 2.46 -20.32 -3.20
CA PHE A 488 2.83 -19.16 -2.37
C PHE A 488 1.78 -18.04 -2.45
N ARG A 489 1.37 -17.65 -3.66
CA ARG A 489 0.38 -16.58 -3.86
C ARG A 489 -0.96 -16.94 -3.24
N ILE A 490 -1.45 -18.16 -3.51
CA ILE A 490 -2.69 -18.65 -2.91
C ILE A 490 -2.58 -18.65 -1.37
N ALA A 491 -1.44 -19.06 -0.81
CA ALA A 491 -1.23 -19.02 0.64
C ALA A 491 -1.32 -17.60 1.21
N VAL A 492 -0.67 -16.60 0.59
CA VAL A 492 -0.75 -15.20 1.05
C VAL A 492 -2.16 -14.62 0.89
N GLU A 493 -2.82 -14.85 -0.24
CA GLU A 493 -4.21 -14.42 -0.46
C GLU A 493 -5.17 -15.08 0.55
N LYS A 494 -4.94 -16.35 0.90
CA LYS A 494 -5.70 -17.05 1.95
C LYS A 494 -5.40 -16.52 3.34
N ILE A 495 -4.16 -16.18 3.66
CA ILE A 495 -3.78 -15.57 4.94
C ILE A 495 -4.57 -14.26 5.14
N TRP A 496 -4.54 -13.36 4.16
CA TRP A 496 -5.28 -12.10 4.20
C TRP A 496 -6.79 -12.34 4.25
N GLY A 497 -7.32 -13.17 3.36
CA GLY A 497 -8.75 -13.45 3.30
C GLY A 497 -9.28 -14.11 4.57
N ARG A 498 -8.49 -14.99 5.22
CA ARG A 498 -8.88 -15.57 6.51
C ARG A 498 -8.86 -14.55 7.63
N PHE A 499 -7.89 -13.64 7.66
CA PHE A 499 -7.92 -12.55 8.63
C PHE A 499 -9.18 -11.68 8.47
N ILE A 500 -9.58 -11.37 7.23
CA ILE A 500 -10.80 -10.61 6.92
C ILE A 500 -12.07 -11.38 7.31
N ILE A 501 -12.15 -12.67 7.00
CA ILE A 501 -13.37 -13.48 7.17
C ILE A 501 -13.49 -14.08 8.57
N TYR A 502 -12.39 -14.41 9.23
CA TYR A 502 -12.38 -15.18 10.48
C TYR A 502 -11.65 -14.48 11.63
N ASN A 503 -11.08 -13.29 11.40
CA ASN A 503 -10.25 -12.57 12.38
C ASN A 503 -8.97 -13.35 12.78
N ASP A 504 -8.55 -14.31 11.96
CA ASP A 504 -7.43 -15.21 12.20
C ASP A 504 -6.71 -15.46 10.86
N PRO A 505 -5.42 -15.11 10.72
CA PRO A 505 -4.67 -15.26 9.47
C PRO A 505 -4.13 -16.69 9.25
N THR A 506 -4.20 -17.57 10.26
CA THR A 506 -3.61 -18.91 10.20
C THR A 506 -4.38 -19.85 9.28
N LEU A 507 -3.69 -20.79 8.63
CA LEU A 507 -4.24 -21.73 7.66
C LEU A 507 -4.63 -23.07 8.32
N PRO A 508 -5.89 -23.52 8.23
CA PRO A 508 -6.29 -24.87 8.61
C PRO A 508 -5.58 -25.94 7.77
N SER A 509 -5.47 -27.16 8.33
CA SER A 509 -4.78 -28.28 7.68
C SER A 509 -5.35 -28.67 6.32
N ASP A 510 -6.67 -28.57 6.12
CA ASP A 510 -7.36 -28.81 4.86
C ASP A 510 -7.05 -27.72 3.82
N VAL A 511 -6.95 -26.45 4.26
CA VAL A 511 -6.52 -25.35 3.38
C VAL A 511 -5.07 -25.55 2.94
N ILE A 512 -4.16 -25.89 3.87
CA ILE A 512 -2.77 -26.21 3.54
C ILE A 512 -2.73 -27.35 2.51
N THR A 513 -3.43 -28.45 2.78
CA THR A 513 -3.50 -29.61 1.87
C THR A 513 -4.04 -29.22 0.50
N SER A 514 -5.07 -28.38 0.43
CA SER A 514 -5.67 -27.92 -0.84
C SER A 514 -4.71 -27.07 -1.68
N ILE A 515 -3.77 -26.38 -1.03
CA ILE A 515 -2.73 -25.61 -1.70
C ILE A 515 -1.60 -26.55 -2.11
N THR A 516 -1.12 -27.39 -1.19
CA THR A 516 0.10 -28.19 -1.37
C THR A 516 -0.12 -29.54 -2.07
N THR A 517 -1.35 -29.90 -2.45
CA THR A 517 -1.65 -31.20 -3.07
C THR A 517 -2.57 -31.04 -4.27
N LEU A 518 -2.12 -31.53 -5.42
CA LEU A 518 -2.90 -31.55 -6.66
C LEU A 518 -4.05 -32.57 -6.56
N GLY A 519 -5.08 -32.41 -7.40
CA GLY A 519 -6.26 -33.30 -7.40
C GLY A 519 -5.98 -34.79 -7.67
N ASN A 520 -4.78 -35.14 -8.14
CA ASN A 520 -4.31 -36.51 -8.33
C ASN A 520 -3.50 -37.05 -7.12
N GLY A 521 -3.37 -36.28 -6.03
CA GLY A 521 -2.64 -36.63 -4.82
C GLY A 521 -1.15 -36.27 -4.83
N THR A 522 -0.61 -35.71 -5.92
CA THR A 522 0.79 -35.28 -5.97
C THR A 522 1.00 -34.04 -5.10
N GLN A 523 1.99 -34.09 -4.19
CA GLN A 523 2.41 -32.90 -3.45
C GLN A 523 3.18 -31.93 -4.35
N ILE A 524 2.86 -30.64 -4.24
CA ILE A 524 3.70 -29.57 -4.76
C ILE A 524 4.74 -29.23 -3.69
N GLY A 525 6.00 -29.01 -4.07
CA GLY A 525 7.13 -28.84 -3.14
C GLY A 525 7.07 -27.63 -2.21
N ASP A 526 5.95 -26.90 -2.18
CA ASP A 526 5.72 -25.74 -1.32
C ASP A 526 5.58 -26.18 0.16
N ASN A 527 6.49 -25.72 1.02
CA ASN A 527 6.38 -25.82 2.47
C ASN A 527 5.70 -24.56 3.04
N ILE A 528 4.38 -24.62 3.19
CA ILE A 528 3.58 -23.55 3.81
C ILE A 528 3.11 -23.87 5.23
N SER A 529 3.59 -24.98 5.81
CA SER A 529 3.07 -25.53 7.07
C SER A 529 3.17 -24.56 8.24
N ALA A 530 4.19 -23.70 8.26
CA ALA A 530 4.39 -22.69 9.30
C ALA A 530 3.26 -21.67 9.41
N ALA A 531 2.49 -21.43 8.34
CA ALA A 531 1.29 -20.60 8.40
C ALA A 531 0.11 -21.30 9.09
N GLY A 532 0.27 -22.55 9.53
CA GLY A 532 -0.78 -23.39 10.05
C GLY A 532 -1.39 -22.91 11.38
N ALA A 533 -2.67 -23.24 11.58
CA ALA A 533 -3.35 -23.02 12.84
C ALA A 533 -2.63 -23.73 13.99
N GLY A 534 -2.32 -23.00 15.06
CA GLY A 534 -1.51 -23.48 16.19
C GLY A 534 0.00 -23.47 15.97
N LEU A 535 0.48 -23.09 14.78
CA LEU A 535 1.91 -22.98 14.46
C LEU A 535 2.36 -21.53 14.33
N TRP A 536 1.61 -20.69 13.61
CA TRP A 536 1.85 -19.24 13.58
C TRP A 536 1.14 -18.59 14.77
N PRO A 537 1.87 -18.20 15.83
CA PRO A 537 1.22 -17.68 17.02
C PRO A 537 0.84 -16.21 16.82
N GLN A 538 -0.11 -15.78 17.64
CA GLN A 538 -0.39 -14.37 17.83
C GLN A 538 0.87 -13.67 18.33
N TRP A 539 1.12 -12.46 17.85
CA TRP A 539 2.15 -11.56 18.34
C TRP A 539 1.95 -11.28 19.84
N GLN A 540 2.99 -11.54 20.63
CA GLN A 540 3.00 -11.37 22.09
C GLN A 540 4.31 -10.70 22.51
N THR A 541 4.25 -9.92 23.58
CA THR A 541 5.37 -9.08 24.08
C THR A 541 5.75 -9.39 25.54
N ASP A 542 5.13 -10.39 26.16
CA ASP A 542 5.04 -10.56 27.62
C ASP A 542 6.06 -11.52 28.26
N GLY A 543 7.12 -11.92 27.54
CA GLY A 543 8.17 -12.74 28.14
C GLY A 543 9.44 -12.84 27.31
N TYR A 544 10.53 -13.26 27.96
CA TYR A 544 11.85 -13.59 27.37
C TYR A 544 11.82 -14.73 26.31
N GLY A 545 10.67 -15.00 25.69
CA GLY A 545 10.41 -15.99 24.66
C GLY A 545 9.83 -15.35 23.40
N ALA A 546 10.67 -14.53 22.76
CA ALA A 546 10.69 -14.16 21.33
C ALA A 546 9.38 -13.70 20.68
N TYR A 547 9.32 -12.42 20.30
CA TYR A 547 8.51 -11.95 19.18
C TYR A 547 8.54 -12.98 18.04
N GLN A 548 7.43 -13.63 17.71
CA GLN A 548 7.39 -14.61 16.62
C GLN A 548 6.66 -14.03 15.42
N MET A 549 7.23 -14.21 14.24
CA MET A 549 6.61 -13.79 12.98
C MET A 549 6.72 -14.88 11.92
N LEU A 550 5.81 -14.83 10.95
CA LEU A 550 5.86 -15.68 9.78
C LEU A 550 6.80 -15.06 8.73
N LYS A 551 7.87 -15.79 8.38
CA LYS A 551 8.71 -15.49 7.23
C LYS A 551 8.06 -16.06 5.99
N LEU A 552 7.71 -15.21 5.02
CA LEU A 552 7.21 -15.59 3.70
C LEU A 552 8.38 -15.60 2.71
N ASN A 553 8.96 -16.77 2.46
CA ASN A 553 10.10 -16.93 1.55
C ASN A 553 9.82 -17.91 0.41
N MET A 554 10.71 -17.91 -0.58
CA MET A 554 10.74 -18.81 -1.73
C MET A 554 12.14 -19.40 -1.89
N THR A 555 12.22 -20.68 -2.22
CA THR A 555 13.43 -21.42 -2.58
C THR A 555 13.27 -22.06 -3.96
N GLY A 556 14.32 -22.73 -4.44
CA GLY A 556 14.31 -23.40 -5.75
C GLY A 556 14.27 -22.41 -6.92
N GLY A 557 13.71 -22.85 -8.05
CA GLY A 557 13.71 -22.09 -9.30
C GLY A 557 15.06 -22.06 -10.00
N GLN A 558 15.25 -21.09 -10.89
CA GLN A 558 16.50 -20.82 -11.59
C GLN A 558 17.00 -19.42 -11.24
N PRO A 559 18.29 -19.26 -10.89
CA PRO A 559 18.85 -17.96 -10.59
C PRO A 559 18.86 -17.09 -11.84
N LYS A 560 18.48 -15.82 -11.68
CA LYS A 560 18.46 -14.81 -12.72
C LYS A 560 18.90 -13.48 -12.13
N GLU A 561 19.75 -12.80 -12.89
CA GLU A 561 20.11 -11.42 -12.61
C GLU A 561 19.16 -10.50 -13.36
N VAL A 562 18.55 -9.55 -12.63
CA VAL A 562 17.71 -8.50 -13.21
C VAL A 562 18.38 -7.16 -13.00
N ALA A 563 18.44 -6.36 -14.07
CA ALA A 563 18.88 -4.98 -13.99
C ALA A 563 17.85 -4.17 -13.18
N TRP A 564 18.26 -3.70 -12.02
CA TRP A 564 17.52 -2.77 -11.17
C TRP A 564 18.15 -1.39 -11.31
N THR A 565 17.33 -0.40 -11.67
CA THR A 565 17.78 0.98 -11.88
C THR A 565 17.22 1.88 -10.79
N THR A 566 18.09 2.62 -10.12
CA THR A 566 17.75 3.60 -9.09
C THR A 566 17.12 4.86 -9.71
N ALA A 567 16.51 5.71 -8.89
CA ALA A 567 15.91 6.97 -9.34
C ALA A 567 16.92 7.94 -9.98
N ASP A 568 18.18 7.89 -9.54
CA ASP A 568 19.32 8.66 -10.07
C ASP A 568 20.01 7.98 -11.27
N GLY A 569 19.49 6.85 -11.76
CA GLY A 569 19.93 6.20 -12.99
C GLY A 569 21.08 5.21 -12.84
N LEU A 570 21.53 4.91 -11.61
CA LEU A 570 22.48 3.82 -11.37
C LEU A 570 21.79 2.49 -11.65
N SER A 571 22.42 1.60 -12.43
CA SER A 571 21.91 0.26 -12.67
C SER A 571 22.78 -0.78 -11.96
N LEU A 572 22.14 -1.66 -11.18
CA LEU A 572 22.76 -2.78 -10.46
C LEU A 572 22.11 -4.08 -10.96
N ASN A 573 22.87 -5.16 -11.01
CA ASN A 573 22.29 -6.49 -11.21
C ASN A 573 21.88 -7.06 -9.86
N VAL A 574 20.62 -7.45 -9.75
CA VAL A 574 20.03 -8.00 -8.54
C VAL A 574 19.61 -9.43 -8.80
N ALA A 575 20.07 -10.33 -7.93
CA ALA A 575 19.76 -11.75 -8.01
C ALA A 575 18.34 -12.05 -7.52
N GLU A 576 17.60 -12.80 -8.33
CA GLU A 576 16.30 -13.39 -8.01
C GLU A 576 16.23 -14.84 -8.51
N ASN A 577 15.27 -15.61 -8.00
CA ASN A 577 14.97 -16.94 -8.52
C ASN A 577 13.64 -16.89 -9.28
N ILE A 578 13.61 -17.46 -10.49
CA ILE A 578 12.42 -17.47 -11.34
C ILE A 578 12.14 -18.86 -11.93
N GLY A 579 10.97 -18.99 -12.56
CA GLY A 579 10.65 -20.14 -13.41
C GLY A 579 10.13 -21.35 -12.66
N SER A 580 10.14 -22.51 -13.33
CA SER A 580 9.64 -23.76 -12.76
C SER A 580 10.57 -24.30 -11.67
N GLY A 581 9.99 -24.93 -10.64
CA GLY A 581 10.73 -25.46 -9.49
C GLY A 581 10.89 -24.46 -8.35
N LEU A 582 10.26 -23.29 -8.45
CA LEU A 582 10.06 -22.38 -7.32
C LEU A 582 9.16 -23.06 -6.26
N GLU A 583 9.61 -23.03 -5.01
CA GLU A 583 8.97 -23.68 -3.86
C GLU A 583 8.85 -22.69 -2.70
N ALA A 584 7.65 -22.54 -2.14
CA ALA A 584 7.41 -21.73 -0.95
C ALA A 584 8.15 -22.32 0.25
N ASP A 585 8.81 -21.48 1.04
CA ASP A 585 9.51 -21.86 2.28
C ASP A 585 9.08 -20.93 3.41
N LEU A 586 7.92 -21.22 3.99
CA LEU A 586 7.38 -20.45 5.10
C LEU A 586 7.89 -21.03 6.41
N ALA A 587 8.34 -20.15 7.31
CA ALA A 587 8.86 -20.52 8.61
C ALA A 587 8.42 -19.54 9.70
N ILE A 588 8.31 -20.02 10.93
CA ILE A 588 8.21 -19.14 12.09
C ILE A 588 9.62 -18.79 12.55
N VAL A 589 9.88 -17.48 12.70
CA VAL A 589 11.18 -16.96 13.09
C VAL A 589 11.04 -16.06 14.31
N ASN A 590 12.13 -15.97 15.08
CA ASN A 590 12.24 -15.04 16.21
C ASN A 590 12.54 -13.64 15.65
N ALA A 591 11.50 -12.81 15.57
CA ALA A 591 11.56 -11.43 15.09
C ALA A 591 12.45 -10.51 15.95
N TYR A 592 12.77 -10.89 17.19
CA TYR A 592 13.69 -10.10 18.03
C TYR A 592 15.12 -10.14 17.48
N ASP A 593 15.62 -11.37 17.28
CA ASP A 593 16.99 -11.65 16.88
C ASP A 593 17.15 -11.67 15.35
N TRP A 594 16.03 -11.75 14.61
CA TRP A 594 16.01 -11.75 13.14
C TRP A 594 16.81 -10.60 12.56
N GLU A 595 17.53 -10.87 11.47
CA GLU A 595 18.33 -9.90 10.74
C GLU A 595 19.33 -9.15 11.63
N GLY A 596 19.99 -9.91 12.51
CA GLY A 596 21.03 -9.41 13.41
C GLY A 596 20.49 -8.52 14.52
N GLY A 597 19.33 -8.83 15.08
CA GLY A 597 18.71 -8.07 16.17
C GLY A 597 17.80 -6.94 15.70
N ARG A 598 17.05 -7.12 14.61
CA ARG A 598 16.11 -6.13 14.06
C ARG A 598 15.06 -5.70 15.08
N GLY A 599 14.46 -6.64 15.82
CA GLY A 599 13.52 -6.28 16.88
C GLY A 599 14.17 -5.47 18.00
N ALA A 600 15.40 -5.80 18.41
CA ALA A 600 16.15 -4.99 19.37
C ALA A 600 16.46 -3.56 18.85
N ARG A 601 16.71 -3.40 17.55
CA ARG A 601 16.85 -2.07 16.93
C ARG A 601 15.52 -1.32 16.88
N CYS A 602 14.40 -2.00 16.70
CA CYS A 602 13.08 -1.38 16.77
C CYS A 602 12.69 -0.95 18.19
N ASP A 603 13.12 -1.68 19.23
CA ASP A 603 13.03 -1.22 20.61
C ASP A 603 13.92 0.02 20.84
N PHE A 604 15.12 0.06 20.25
CA PHE A 604 15.98 1.24 20.31
C PHE A 604 15.29 2.48 19.73
N TRP A 605 14.67 2.37 18.55
CA TRP A 605 13.92 3.47 17.93
C TRP A 605 12.71 3.91 18.75
N ALA A 606 11.93 2.96 19.26
CA ALA A 606 10.81 3.24 20.17
C ALA A 606 11.27 4.08 21.39
N ASN A 607 12.42 3.74 21.97
CA ASN A 607 12.96 4.42 23.15
C ASN A 607 13.50 5.83 22.88
N ILE A 608 13.77 6.19 21.62
CA ILE A 608 14.31 7.52 21.26
C ILE A 608 13.35 8.36 20.42
N GLY A 609 12.11 7.90 20.20
CA GLY A 609 11.12 8.61 19.38
C GLY A 609 10.73 10.01 19.87
N SER A 610 11.03 10.34 21.13
CA SER A 610 10.90 11.72 21.64
C SER A 610 12.04 12.64 21.20
N GLU A 611 13.23 12.09 20.91
CA GLU A 611 14.45 12.83 20.56
C GLU A 611 14.69 12.92 19.06
N VAL A 612 14.27 11.91 18.33
CA VAL A 612 14.26 11.92 16.88
C VAL A 612 12.87 12.40 16.51
N PRO A 613 12.72 13.54 15.81
CA PRO A 613 11.44 13.78 15.15
C PRO A 613 11.30 12.61 14.19
N GLU A 614 10.53 11.61 14.64
CA GLU A 614 9.83 10.71 13.74
C GLU A 614 9.07 11.48 12.73
#